data_AF-A0A432U749-F1
#
_entry.id   AF-A0A432U749-F1
#
_cell.length_a   1.000
_cell.length_b   1.000
_cell.length_c   1.000
_cell.angle_alpha   90.00
_cell.angle_beta   90.00
_cell.angle_gamma   90.00
#
_symmetry.space_group_name_H-M   'P 1'
#
loop_
_entity.id
_entity.type
_entity.pdbx_description
1 polymer ?
#
loop_
_entity_poly.entity_id
_entity_poly.type
_entity_poly.pdbx_seq_one_letter_code
_entity_poly.pdbx_strand_id
1 'polypeptide(L)' 'MIMKISQVGILGSGVMGAQIAAVFANANIPTLLFGKEAHVEDNLNNIIN' A
#
# COMPACT_ATOMS: atom_id res chain seq x y z
N MET A 1 14.28 25.95 9.49
CA MET A 1 14.30 24.50 9.74
C MET A 1 13.61 23.83 8.57
N ILE A 2 14.32 23.02 7.78
CA ILE A 2 13.73 22.30 6.63
C ILE A 2 13.09 21.01 7.14
N MET A 3 11.81 20.81 6.84
CA MET A 3 11.10 19.59 7.21
C MET A 3 11.54 18.46 6.27
N LYS A 4 12.14 17.40 6.81
CA LYS A 4 12.63 16.24 6.05
C LYS A 4 11.72 15.05 6.31
N ILE A 5 11.16 14.48 5.25
CA ILE A 5 10.36 13.25 5.33
C ILE A 5 11.33 12.07 5.45
N SER A 6 11.24 11.32 6.55
CA SER A 6 12.11 10.16 6.83
C SER A 6 11.48 8.82 6.42
N GLN A 7 10.15 8.75 6.31
CA GLN A 7 9.41 7.54 5.92
C GLN A 7 7.97 7.92 5.52
N VAL A 8 7.36 7.13 4.63
CA VAL A 8 5.97 7.31 4.17
C VAL A 8 5.20 6.00 4.29
N GLY A 9 3.96 6.06 4.79
CA GLY A 9 2.99 4.97 4.75
C GLY A 9 1.89 5.27 3.74
N ILE A 10 1.58 4.31 2.87
CA ILE A 10 0.54 4.43 1.83
C ILE A 10 -0.51 3.36 2.08
N LEU A 11 -1.75 3.78 2.25
CA LEU A 11 -2.90 2.89 2.43
C LEU A 11 -3.58 2.65 1.08
N GLY A 12 -3.67 1.39 0.68
CA GLY A 12 -4.22 0.95 -0.59
C GLY A 12 -3.12 0.52 -1.56
N SER A 13 -2.91 -0.81 -1.69
CA SER A 13 -1.92 -1.40 -2.60
C SER A 13 -2.42 -1.61 -4.03
N GLY A 14 -3.52 -0.96 -4.40
CA GLY A 14 -3.99 -0.93 -5.79
C GLY A 14 -3.01 -0.19 -6.71
N VAL A 15 -3.29 -0.19 -8.02
CA VAL A 15 -2.39 0.38 -9.05
C VAL A 15 -1.92 1.80 -8.72
N MET A 16 -2.83 2.66 -8.23
CA MET A 16 -2.51 4.05 -7.89
C MET A 16 -1.59 4.16 -6.67
N GLY A 17 -1.84 3.38 -5.62
CA GLY A 17 -1.00 3.39 -4.42
C GLY A 17 0.39 2.82 -4.66
N ALA A 18 0.51 1.80 -5.52
CA ALA A 18 1.80 1.28 -5.96
C ALA A 18 2.61 2.32 -6.76
N GLN A 19 1.96 3.08 -7.63
CA GLN A 19 2.62 4.15 -8.39
C GLN A 19 3.12 5.27 -7.46
N ILE A 20 2.31 5.68 -6.47
CA ILE A 20 2.72 6.65 -5.45
C ILE A 20 3.92 6.10 -4.66
N ALA A 21 3.88 4.82 -4.27
CA ALA A 21 4.98 4.17 -3.55
C ALA A 21 6.28 4.18 -4.36
N ALA A 22 6.19 3.93 -5.66
CA ALA A 22 7.35 3.95 -6.55
C ALA A 22 8.00 5.34 -6.63
N VAL A 23 7.22 6.42 -6.65
CA VAL A 23 7.76 7.80 -6.63
C VAL A 23 8.57 8.05 -5.35
N PHE A 24 8.06 7.66 -4.18
CA PHE A 24 8.78 7.83 -2.92
C PHE A 24 10.00 6.92 -2.81
N ALA A 25 9.91 5.67 -3.26
CA ALA A 25 11.05 4.75 -3.32
C ALA A 25 12.17 5.30 -4.23
N ASN A 26 11.85 5.85 -5.40
CA ASN A 26 12.81 6.48 -6.30
C ASN A 26 13.48 7.73 -5.70
N ALA A 27 12.77 8.43 -4.80
CA ALA A 27 13.33 9.55 -4.03
C ALA A 27 14.20 9.09 -2.84
N ASN A 28 14.49 7.79 -2.72
CA ASN A 28 15.17 7.16 -1.59
C ASN A 28 14.46 7.42 -0.25
N ILE A 29 13.13 7.52 -0.26
CA ILE A 29 12.33 7.65 0.94
C ILE A 29 11.77 6.26 1.30
N PRO A 30 12.09 5.74 2.50
CA PRO A 30 11.50 4.49 2.99
C PRO A 30 9.97 4.52 2.89
N THR A 31 9.40 3.51 2.24
CA THR A 31 7.97 3.48 1.93
C THR A 31 7.34 2.17 2.37
N LEU A 32 6.25 2.24 3.14
CA LEU A 32 5.41 1.11 3.50
C LEU A 32 4.11 1.18 2.71
N LEU A 33 3.81 0.13 1.92
CA LEU A 33 2.57 0.02 1.17
C LEU A 33 1.67 -1.01 1.84
N PHE A 34 0.50 -0.58 2.28
CA PHE A 34 -0.48 -1.42 2.95
C PHE A 34 -1.62 -1.74 2.00
N GLY A 35 -1.97 -3.03 1.92
CA GLY A 35 -3.12 -3.53 1.18
C GLY A 35 -4.04 -4.34 2.09
N LYS A 36 -5.35 -4.26 1.86
CA LYS A 36 -6.28 -5.29 2.32
C LYS A 36 -6.42 -6.30 1.17
N GLU A 37 -6.03 -7.55 1.40
CA GLU A 37 -6.26 -8.60 0.40
C GLU A 37 -7.75 -8.93 0.32
N ALA A 38 -8.32 -8.86 -0.88
CA ALA A 38 -9.73 -9.21 -1.12
C ALA A 38 -9.96 -10.74 -1.15
N HIS A 39 -8.92 -11.52 -1.47
CA HIS A 39 -9.04 -12.96 -1.73
C HIS A 39 -9.42 -13.83 -0.51
N VAL A 40 -9.35 -13.28 0.71
CA VAL A 40 -9.77 -14.01 1.91
C VAL A 40 -11.29 -13.98 2.09
N GLU A 41 -11.96 -12.90 1.70
CA GLU A 41 -13.43 -12.75 1.88
C GLU A 41 -14.23 -13.58 0.87
N ASP A 42 -13.75 -13.71 -0.37
CA ASP A 42 -14.48 -14.43 -1.43
C ASP A 42 -14.57 -15.95 -1.17
N ASN A 43 -13.55 -16.55 -0.55
CA ASN A 43 -13.56 -17.98 -0.22
C ASN A 43 -14.50 -18.33 0.93
N LEU A 44 -14.74 -17.41 1.87
CA LEU A 44 -15.68 -17.64 2.97
C LEU A 44 -17.12 -17.72 2.45
N ASN A 45 -17.52 -16.83 1.55
CA ASN A 45 -18.88 -16.79 1.00
C ASN A 45 -19.21 -18.01 0.12
N ASN A 46 -18.20 -18.68 -0.44
CA ASN A 46 -18.37 -19.87 -1.29
C ASN A 46 -18.38 -21.19 -0.50
N ILE A 47 -18.09 -21.16 0.79
CA ILE A 47 -18.16 -22.35 1.69
C ILE A 47 -19.53 -22.46 2.38
N ILE A 48 -20.26 -21.34 2.49
CA ILE A 48 -21.56 -21.25 3.16
C ILE A 48 -22.76 -21.47 2.23
N ASN A 49 -22.52 -21.72 0.94
CA ASN A 49 -23.56 -22.09 -0.05
C ASN A 49 -23.49 -23.58 -0.40
#